data_AF-A0A836RIQ0-F1
#
_entry.id   AF-A0A836RIQ0-F1
#
_cell.length_a   1.000
_cell.length_b   1.000
_cell.length_c   1.000
_cell.angle_alpha   90.00
_cell.angle_beta   90.00
_cell.angle_gamma   90.00
#
_symmetry.space_group_name_H-M   'P 1'
#
loop_
_entity.id
_entity.type
_entity.pdbx_description
1 polymer ?
#
loop_
_entity_poly.entity_id
_entity_poly.type
_entity_poly.pdbx_seq_one_letter_code
_entity_poly.pdbx_strand_id
1 'polypeptide(L)'
;MHNPQVFRISALAIVALIAGCIAGEKELSYLGERSLEHYKDVADSIQYPAVADEPPAEVVFSHEPHRLRNRSRDEPWDMTLQEAIELAIKNSEIIRNNAEFLSPSNRLLLNPDFVASVYDPAIQNSNVLYGQRGAEAALAEFDSLFTTNMTWGRSEQISVGPDIGFFGGETRIEEFGDFRAALQKQFASGGQLRLTHNWFYSGLN
;
A
#
# COMPACT_ATOMS: atom_id res chain seq x y z
N MET A 1 -11.40 48.84 7.29
CA MET A 1 -11.13 48.34 8.65
C MET A 1 -10.62 46.91 8.56
N HIS A 2 -9.32 46.70 8.45
CA HIS A 2 -8.72 45.35 8.46
C HIS A 2 -8.49 44.93 9.92
N ASN A 3 -9.10 43.83 10.33
CA ASN A 3 -9.09 43.39 11.72
C ASN A 3 -7.72 42.77 12.08
N PRO A 4 -6.91 43.38 12.96
CA PRO A 4 -5.53 42.96 13.21
C PRO A 4 -5.42 41.56 13.84
N GLN A 5 -6.53 41.02 14.36
CA GLN A 5 -6.58 39.67 14.90
C GLN A 5 -6.55 38.59 13.80
N VAL A 6 -7.19 38.85 12.65
CA VAL A 6 -7.24 37.88 11.53
C VAL A 6 -5.88 37.75 10.85
N PHE A 7 -5.13 38.86 10.76
CA PHE A 7 -3.78 38.88 10.20
C PHE A 7 -2.75 38.15 11.09
N ARG A 8 -2.94 38.18 12.42
CA ARG A 8 -2.08 37.45 13.36
C ARG A 8 -2.32 35.94 13.29
N ILE A 9 -3.57 35.51 13.14
CA ILE A 9 -3.92 34.09 13.03
C ILE A 9 -3.43 33.52 11.69
N SER A 10 -3.58 34.26 10.59
CA SER A 10 -3.08 33.80 9.28
C SER A 10 -1.54 33.73 9.23
N ALA A 11 -0.84 34.68 9.83
CA ALA A 11 0.62 34.65 9.91
C ALA A 11 1.13 33.44 10.72
N LEU A 12 0.45 33.08 11.82
CA LEU A 12 0.85 31.95 12.67
C LEU A 12 0.63 30.60 11.97
N ALA A 13 -0.44 30.48 11.17
CA ALA A 13 -0.70 29.30 10.34
C ALA A 13 0.36 29.12 9.23
N ILE A 14 0.82 30.22 8.61
CA ILE A 14 1.85 30.18 7.56
C ILE A 14 3.21 29.77 8.13
N VAL A 15 3.57 30.23 9.34
CA VAL A 15 4.82 29.83 10.00
C VAL A 15 4.83 28.34 10.36
N ALA A 16 3.69 27.78 10.77
CA ALA A 16 3.57 26.35 11.08
C ALA A 16 3.75 25.45 9.84
N LEU A 17 3.25 25.89 8.67
CA LEU A 17 3.41 25.16 7.41
C LEU A 17 4.87 25.14 6.91
N ILE A 18 5.61 26.23 7.09
CA ILE A 18 7.01 26.32 6.63
C ILE A 18 7.96 25.54 7.56
N ALA A 19 7.70 25.55 8.88
CA ALA A 19 8.51 24.78 9.83
C ALA A 19 8.37 23.26 9.63
N GLY A 20 7.24 22.78 9.11
CA GLY A 20 7.04 21.36 8.80
C GLY A 20 7.85 20.84 7.61
N CYS A 21 8.22 21.72 6.66
CA CYS A 21 8.94 21.32 5.45
C CYS A 21 10.48 21.34 5.59
N ILE A 22 11.04 21.92 6.65
CA ILE A 22 12.49 22.01 6.90
C ILE A 22 12.99 20.89 7.83
N ALA A 23 12.09 20.09 8.41
CA ALA A 23 12.48 18.92 9.19
C ALA A 23 13.07 17.85 8.26
N GLY A 24 14.40 17.87 8.11
CA GLY A 24 15.18 16.80 7.50
C GLY A 24 15.02 15.48 8.23
N GLU A 25 15.62 14.44 7.67
CA GLU A 25 15.59 13.06 8.14
C GLU A 25 15.69 12.98 9.67
N LYS A 26 14.58 12.59 10.30
CA LYS A 26 14.45 12.57 11.75
C LYS A 26 15.04 11.27 12.26
N GLU A 27 16.14 11.36 13.00
CA GLU A 27 16.72 10.23 13.73
C GLU A 27 15.62 9.57 14.59
N LEU A 28 15.40 8.27 14.39
CA LEU A 28 14.32 7.52 15.02
C LEU A 28 14.61 7.38 16.52
N SER A 29 13.93 8.18 17.33
CA SER A 29 14.00 8.07 18.79
C SER A 29 13.01 7.02 19.28
N TYR A 30 13.53 5.92 19.83
CA TYR A 30 12.73 4.85 20.41
C TYR A 30 12.53 5.07 21.91
N LEU A 31 11.43 4.54 22.46
CA LEU A 31 11.21 4.55 23.90
C LEU A 31 12.07 3.44 24.56
N GLY A 32 13.18 3.79 25.23
CA GLY A 32 14.06 2.83 25.92
C GLY A 32 15.46 3.35 26.26
N GLU A 33 16.32 2.52 26.85
CA GLU A 33 17.71 2.88 27.17
C GLU A 33 18.55 3.12 25.90
N ARG A 34 19.22 4.28 25.89
CA ARG A 34 19.99 4.86 24.77
C ARG A 34 21.14 3.98 24.25
N SER A 35 21.60 3.00 25.02
CA SER A 35 22.80 2.22 24.69
C SER A 35 22.62 1.23 23.54
N LEU A 36 21.39 0.80 23.23
CA LEU A 36 21.09 -0.15 22.16
C LEU A 36 20.60 0.49 20.86
N GLU A 37 20.37 1.80 20.83
CA GLU A 37 19.77 2.50 19.67
C GLU A 37 20.64 2.33 18.41
N HIS A 38 21.95 2.52 18.53
CA HIS A 38 22.89 2.36 17.41
C HIS A 38 22.84 0.97 16.76
N TYR A 39 22.78 -0.09 17.57
CA TYR A 39 22.77 -1.47 17.05
C TYR A 39 21.42 -1.83 16.42
N LYS A 40 20.33 -1.27 16.92
CA LYS A 40 18.99 -1.46 16.35
C LYS A 40 18.86 -0.76 15.01
N ASP A 41 19.34 0.47 14.92
CA ASP A 41 19.35 1.24 13.66
C ASP A 41 20.17 0.52 12.58
N VAL A 42 21.38 0.04 12.92
CA VAL A 42 22.20 -0.74 11.99
C VAL A 42 21.53 -2.06 11.59
N ALA A 43 20.85 -2.74 12.52
CA ALA A 43 20.16 -4.00 12.23
C ALA A 43 18.90 -3.82 11.37
N ASP A 44 18.18 -2.71 11.54
CA ASP A 44 16.97 -2.37 10.79
C ASP A 44 17.28 -1.62 9.48
N SER A 45 18.51 -1.16 9.28
CA SER A 45 18.94 -0.50 8.06
C SER A 45 18.86 -1.45 6.86
N ILE A 46 18.28 -0.97 5.76
CA ILE A 46 18.22 -1.73 4.52
C ILE A 46 19.62 -1.79 3.94
N GLN A 47 20.25 -2.97 4.01
CA GLN A 47 21.54 -3.20 3.36
C GLN A 47 21.33 -3.34 1.86
N TYR A 48 21.63 -2.27 1.13
CA TYR A 48 21.84 -2.38 -0.30
C TYR A 48 23.20 -3.06 -0.54
N PRO A 49 23.28 -4.07 -1.43
CA PRO A 49 24.55 -4.67 -1.77
C PRO A 49 25.51 -3.57 -2.26
N ALA A 50 26.66 -3.44 -1.61
CA ALA A 50 27.72 -2.49 -1.98
C ALA A 50 28.48 -2.95 -3.24
N VAL A 51 27.81 -3.68 -4.12
CA VAL A 51 28.32 -4.01 -5.45
C VAL A 51 27.96 -2.82 -6.32
N ALA A 52 28.96 -2.15 -6.88
CA ALA A 52 28.74 -1.26 -8.00
C ALA A 52 28.34 -2.14 -9.20
N ASP A 53 27.08 -2.53 -9.27
CA ASP A 53 26.54 -3.15 -10.46
C ASP A 53 26.55 -2.06 -11.53
N GLU A 54 27.49 -2.18 -12.48
CA GLU A 54 27.43 -1.36 -13.69
C GLU A 54 26.08 -1.68 -14.33
N PRO A 55 25.17 -0.68 -14.45
CA PRO A 55 23.87 -0.94 -15.02
C PRO A 55 24.11 -1.51 -16.42
N PRO A 56 23.38 -2.56 -16.82
CA PRO A 56 23.53 -3.07 -18.17
C PRO A 56 23.40 -1.91 -19.15
N ALA A 57 24.25 -1.88 -20.18
CA ALA A 57 24.40 -0.72 -21.06
C ALA A 57 23.06 -0.19 -21.59
N GLU A 58 22.10 -1.08 -21.81
CA GLU A 58 20.72 -0.76 -22.20
C GLU A 58 19.98 0.13 -21.20
N VAL A 59 20.16 -0.08 -19.89
CA VAL A 59 19.55 0.73 -18.83
C VAL A 59 20.21 2.12 -18.75
N VAL A 60 21.51 2.20 -19.01
CA VAL A 60 22.26 3.48 -19.01
C VAL A 60 21.78 4.42 -20.13
N PHE A 61 21.40 3.86 -21.29
CA PHE A 61 20.87 4.63 -22.42
C PHE A 61 19.35 4.75 -22.41
N SER A 62 18.66 4.26 -21.37
CA SER A 62 17.21 4.37 -21.28
C SER A 62 16.76 5.81 -21.01
N HIS A 63 15.67 6.21 -21.67
CA HIS A 63 15.04 7.51 -21.44
C HIS A 63 14.11 7.44 -20.23
N GLU A 64 13.79 8.60 -19.64
CA GLU A 64 12.84 8.68 -18.52
C GLU A 64 11.50 7.98 -18.87
N PRO A 65 10.90 7.20 -17.94
CA PRO A 65 9.64 6.51 -18.18
C PRO A 65 8.52 7.45 -18.65
N HIS A 66 7.67 6.97 -19.55
CA HIS A 66 6.51 7.72 -20.04
C HIS A 66 5.57 8.07 -18.88
N ARG A 67 5.24 9.36 -18.74
CA ARG A 67 4.32 9.85 -17.72
C ARG A 67 3.01 10.28 -18.37
N LEU A 68 1.87 9.89 -17.79
CA LEU A 68 0.53 10.33 -18.25
C LEU A 68 0.39 11.86 -18.36
N ARG A 69 1.16 12.60 -17.55
CA ARG A 69 1.16 14.08 -17.48
C ARG A 69 2.03 14.73 -18.55
N ASN A 70 2.88 13.98 -19.25
CA ASN A 70 3.83 14.48 -20.25
C ASN A 70 3.70 13.69 -21.55
N ARG A 71 2.56 13.84 -22.23
CA ARG A 71 2.27 13.18 -23.52
C ARG A 71 2.92 13.87 -24.72
N SER A 72 3.62 14.98 -24.52
CA SER A 72 4.15 15.82 -25.61
C SER A 72 5.45 15.30 -26.25
N ARG A 73 5.99 14.17 -25.77
CA ARG A 73 7.25 13.60 -26.29
C ARG A 73 7.06 12.35 -27.15
N ASP A 74 5.83 11.88 -27.33
CA ASP A 74 5.56 10.64 -28.07
C ASP A 74 5.12 11.02 -29.49
N GLU A 75 6.05 11.00 -30.44
CA GLU A 75 5.72 11.07 -31.86
C GLU A 75 5.08 9.75 -32.29
N PRO A 76 3.86 9.76 -32.87
CA PRO A 76 3.25 8.54 -33.39
C PRO A 76 4.15 7.94 -34.47
N TRP A 77 4.64 6.73 -34.22
CA TRP A 77 5.43 6.00 -35.21
C TRP A 77 4.50 5.24 -36.16
N ASP A 78 4.38 5.74 -37.38
CA ASP A 78 3.71 5.03 -38.47
C ASP A 78 4.59 3.86 -38.92
N MET A 79 4.18 2.63 -38.58
CA MET A 79 4.84 1.40 -38.98
C MET A 79 3.87 0.44 -39.65
N THR A 80 4.37 -0.31 -40.64
CA THR A 80 3.59 -1.41 -41.23
C THR A 80 3.62 -2.63 -40.32
N LEU A 81 2.60 -3.51 -40.42
CA LEU A 81 2.59 -4.78 -39.68
C LEU A 81 3.84 -5.63 -39.97
N GLN A 82 4.32 -5.61 -41.21
CA GLN A 82 5.52 -6.36 -41.60
C GLN A 82 6.77 -5.81 -40.90
N GLU A 83 6.93 -4.49 -40.84
CA GLU A 83 8.03 -3.84 -40.14
C GLU A 83 7.97 -4.10 -38.63
N ALA A 84 6.77 -4.10 -38.04
CA ALA A 84 6.58 -4.44 -36.64
C ALA A 84 7.05 -5.88 -36.32
N ILE A 85 6.71 -6.85 -37.19
CA ILE A 85 7.15 -8.24 -37.05
C ILE A 85 8.68 -8.35 -37.19
N GLU A 86 9.26 -7.67 -38.19
CA GLU A 86 10.70 -7.67 -38.41
C GLU A 86 11.45 -7.09 -37.21
N LEU A 87 10.97 -5.97 -36.66
CA LEU A 87 11.54 -5.33 -35.48
C LEU A 87 11.42 -6.22 -34.24
N ALA A 88 10.27 -6.88 -34.06
CA ALA A 88 10.04 -7.78 -32.94
C ALA A 88 10.99 -8.97 -32.96
N ILE A 89 11.16 -9.62 -34.12
CA ILE A 89 12.09 -10.75 -34.26
C ILE A 89 13.53 -10.28 -34.10
N LYS A 90 13.88 -9.12 -34.68
CA LYS A 90 15.23 -8.56 -34.55
C LYS A 90 15.60 -8.29 -33.10
N ASN A 91 14.69 -7.81 -32.25
CA ASN A 91 15.00 -7.41 -30.88
C ASN A 91 14.58 -8.42 -29.79
N SER A 92 13.88 -9.49 -30.15
CA SER A 92 13.45 -10.50 -29.17
C SER A 92 14.64 -11.27 -28.59
N GLU A 93 14.87 -11.15 -27.29
CA GLU A 93 15.87 -11.95 -26.57
C GLU A 93 15.41 -13.40 -26.35
N ILE A 94 14.11 -13.60 -26.23
CA ILE A 94 13.48 -14.90 -25.96
C ILE A 94 13.65 -15.85 -27.17
N ILE A 95 13.49 -15.34 -28.40
CA ILE A 95 13.61 -16.14 -29.63
C ILE A 95 15.07 -16.49 -29.95
N ARG A 96 16.04 -15.69 -29.48
CA ARG A 96 17.49 -15.85 -29.76
C ARG A 96 18.17 -16.97 -28.95
N ASN A 97 17.46 -17.76 -28.15
CA ASN A 97 18.06 -18.85 -27.41
C ASN A 97 18.49 -19.98 -28.38
N ASN A 98 19.77 -19.92 -28.79
CA ASN A 98 20.37 -20.65 -29.92
C ASN A 98 20.29 -22.19 -29.84
N ALA A 99 19.86 -22.78 -28.72
CA ALA A 99 19.87 -24.22 -28.53
C ALA A 99 18.56 -24.95 -28.93
N GLU A 100 17.44 -24.24 -29.13
CA GLU A 100 16.13 -24.87 -29.30
C GLU A 100 15.38 -24.49 -30.59
N PHE A 101 15.94 -23.63 -31.43
CA PHE A 101 15.30 -23.24 -32.70
C PHE A 101 15.16 -24.46 -33.62
N LEU A 102 13.91 -24.81 -33.99
CA LEU A 102 13.52 -26.01 -34.76
C LEU A 102 13.65 -27.37 -34.02
N SER A 103 13.97 -27.38 -32.72
CA SER A 103 13.87 -28.61 -31.93
C SER A 103 12.40 -29.00 -31.70
N PRO A 104 12.00 -30.28 -31.83
CA PRO A 104 10.69 -30.76 -31.41
C PRO A 104 10.39 -30.52 -29.91
N SER A 105 11.43 -30.26 -29.10
CA SER A 105 11.34 -29.97 -27.68
C SER A 105 11.37 -28.48 -27.34
N ASN A 106 11.22 -27.59 -28.33
CA ASN A 106 11.25 -26.15 -28.13
C ASN A 106 10.07 -25.70 -27.24
N ARG A 107 10.40 -25.14 -26.06
CA ARG A 107 9.38 -24.71 -25.09
C ARG A 107 8.52 -23.55 -25.59
N LEU A 108 9.02 -22.68 -26.47
CA LEU A 108 8.24 -21.60 -27.09
C LEU A 108 7.14 -22.13 -28.01
N LEU A 109 7.38 -23.25 -28.69
CA LEU A 109 6.41 -23.86 -29.60
C LEU A 109 5.40 -24.74 -28.84
N LEU A 110 5.82 -25.37 -27.75
CA LEU A 110 4.99 -26.29 -26.97
C LEU A 110 4.15 -25.57 -25.90
N ASN A 111 4.74 -24.59 -25.22
CA ASN A 111 4.11 -23.88 -24.12
C ASN A 111 4.70 -22.46 -23.94
N PRO A 112 4.27 -21.48 -24.75
CA PRO A 112 4.81 -20.13 -24.73
C PRO A 112 4.57 -19.39 -23.40
N ASP A 113 3.55 -19.77 -22.62
CA ASP A 113 3.16 -19.08 -21.38
C ASP A 113 4.18 -19.24 -20.23
N PHE A 114 5.05 -20.26 -20.30
CA PHE A 114 6.00 -20.58 -19.23
C PHE A 114 7.46 -20.43 -19.65
N VAL A 115 7.74 -19.70 -20.75
CA VAL A 115 9.11 -19.46 -21.16
C VAL A 115 9.70 -18.33 -20.34
N ALA A 116 10.81 -18.63 -19.65
CA ALA A 116 11.47 -17.68 -18.78
C ALA A 116 12.00 -16.49 -19.58
N SER A 117 11.73 -15.29 -19.07
CA SER A 117 12.18 -14.03 -19.67
C SER A 117 13.09 -13.26 -18.72
N VAL A 118 13.89 -12.33 -19.26
CA VAL A 118 14.68 -11.39 -18.46
C VAL A 118 13.78 -10.48 -17.60
N TYR A 119 12.50 -10.35 -17.96
CA TYR A 119 11.51 -9.59 -17.20
C TYR A 119 10.86 -10.37 -16.06
N ASP A 120 11.10 -11.68 -15.91
CA ASP A 120 10.47 -12.49 -14.86
C ASP A 120 10.75 -11.96 -13.45
N PRO A 121 11.96 -11.48 -13.09
CA PRO A 121 12.19 -10.85 -11.79
C PRO A 121 11.38 -9.57 -11.61
N ALA A 122 11.26 -8.75 -12.66
CA ALA A 122 10.46 -7.53 -12.61
C ALA A 122 8.97 -7.85 -12.49
N ILE A 123 8.49 -8.89 -13.19
CA ILE A 123 7.12 -9.41 -13.05
C ILE A 123 6.92 -9.87 -11.61
N GLN A 124 7.78 -10.73 -11.06
CA GLN A 124 7.65 -11.19 -9.67
C GLN A 124 7.64 -10.05 -8.66
N ASN A 125 8.52 -9.06 -8.81
CA ASN A 125 8.59 -7.91 -7.90
C ASN A 125 7.35 -7.02 -7.97
N SER A 126 6.79 -6.83 -9.17
CA SER A 126 5.59 -6.00 -9.39
C SER A 126 4.27 -6.77 -9.31
N ASN A 127 4.32 -8.11 -9.23
CA ASN A 127 3.12 -8.92 -9.28
C ASN A 127 2.30 -8.78 -8.00
N VAL A 128 1.03 -8.45 -8.19
CA VAL A 128 -0.01 -8.40 -7.15
C VAL A 128 -1.11 -9.44 -7.37
N LEU A 129 -1.03 -10.20 -8.47
CA LEU A 129 -2.07 -11.11 -8.94
C LEU A 129 -1.64 -12.58 -8.69
N TYR A 130 -2.57 -13.39 -8.20
CA TYR A 130 -2.43 -14.84 -7.92
C TYR A 130 -1.64 -15.26 -6.67
N GLY A 131 -1.61 -14.43 -5.61
CA GLY A 131 -1.14 -14.86 -4.29
C GLY A 131 0.38 -15.01 -4.13
N GLN A 132 1.15 -14.84 -5.22
CA GLN A 132 2.57 -14.55 -5.15
C GLN A 132 2.71 -13.06 -4.78
N ARG A 133 3.14 -12.79 -3.54
CA ARG A 133 3.32 -11.42 -3.04
C ARG A 133 4.60 -10.85 -3.65
N GLY A 134 4.48 -9.84 -4.50
CA GLY A 134 5.62 -9.02 -4.91
C GLY A 134 6.27 -8.30 -3.72
N ALA A 135 7.45 -7.72 -3.91
CA ALA A 135 8.21 -7.04 -2.86
C ALA A 135 7.38 -5.95 -2.17
N GLU A 136 6.61 -5.19 -2.93
CA GLU A 136 5.73 -4.13 -2.39
C GLU A 136 4.57 -4.70 -1.54
N ALA A 137 4.02 -5.85 -1.91
CA ALA A 137 2.99 -6.51 -1.12
C ALA A 137 3.55 -7.08 0.20
N ALA A 138 4.83 -7.48 0.20
CA ALA A 138 5.52 -7.90 1.42
C ALA A 138 5.83 -6.70 2.34
N LEU A 139 6.21 -5.54 1.78
CA LEU A 139 6.43 -4.32 2.57
C LEU A 139 5.13 -3.75 3.15
N ALA A 140 4.04 -3.78 2.38
CA ALA A 140 2.72 -3.31 2.83
C ALA A 140 2.13 -4.14 3.98
N GLU A 141 2.60 -5.36 4.23
CA GLU A 141 2.16 -6.18 5.37
C GLU A 141 2.56 -5.57 6.73
N PHE A 142 3.61 -4.75 6.75
CA PHE A 142 4.07 -4.05 7.96
C PHE A 142 3.46 -2.65 8.13
N ASP A 143 2.61 -2.22 7.20
CA ASP A 143 1.86 -0.99 7.34
C ASP A 143 0.83 -1.08 8.47
N SER A 144 0.50 0.06 9.06
CA SER A 144 -0.53 0.11 10.08
C SER A 144 -1.92 -0.04 9.48
N LEU A 145 -2.69 -1.01 9.96
CA LEU A 145 -4.09 -1.19 9.62
C LEU A 145 -4.98 -0.39 10.57
N PHE A 146 -5.77 0.54 10.04
CA PHE A 146 -6.80 1.26 10.79
C PHE A 146 -8.19 0.74 10.41
N THR A 147 -8.93 0.20 11.38
CA THR A 147 -10.28 -0.35 11.21
C THR A 147 -11.27 0.43 12.07
N THR A 148 -12.37 0.90 11.48
CA THR A 148 -13.45 1.58 12.19
C THR A 148 -14.80 0.95 11.84
N ASN A 149 -15.59 0.62 12.85
CA ASN A 149 -16.95 0.14 12.71
C ASN A 149 -17.90 0.94 13.61
N MET A 150 -19.12 1.14 13.12
CA MET A 150 -20.12 2.04 13.69
C MET A 150 -21.49 1.38 13.47
N THR A 151 -22.16 0.90 14.52
CA THR A 151 -23.48 0.23 14.44
C THR A 151 -24.47 0.95 15.35
N TRP A 152 -25.60 1.40 14.79
CA TRP A 152 -26.72 1.97 15.55
C TRP A 152 -27.94 1.08 15.35
N GLY A 153 -28.72 0.89 16.42
CA GLY A 153 -29.91 0.08 16.38
C GLY A 153 -30.91 0.46 17.46
N ARG A 154 -32.14 0.00 17.25
CA ARG A 154 -33.24 0.10 18.20
C ARG A 154 -33.88 -1.28 18.31
N SER A 155 -34.17 -1.70 19.53
CA SER A 155 -34.86 -2.93 19.86
C SER A 155 -36.10 -2.60 20.67
N GLU A 156 -37.22 -3.19 20.30
CA GLU A 156 -38.48 -3.04 21.02
C GLU A 156 -38.93 -4.42 21.48
N GLN A 157 -39.16 -4.56 22.78
CA GLN A 157 -39.65 -5.80 23.37
C GLN A 157 -40.89 -5.49 24.21
N ILE A 158 -41.99 -6.17 23.92
CA ILE A 158 -43.20 -6.10 24.75
C ILE A 158 -42.92 -6.91 26.00
N SER A 159 -42.84 -6.26 27.17
CA SER A 159 -42.64 -6.96 28.43
C SER A 159 -44.00 -7.31 29.03
N VAL A 160 -44.30 -8.61 29.11
CA VAL A 160 -45.48 -9.10 29.81
C VAL A 160 -45.04 -9.42 31.24
N GLY A 161 -45.08 -8.42 32.13
CA GLY A 161 -44.87 -8.64 33.56
C GLY A 161 -46.00 -9.51 34.16
N PRO A 162 -45.76 -10.21 35.29
CA PRO A 162 -46.79 -10.97 35.97
C PRO A 162 -47.65 -9.99 36.78
N ASP A 163 -48.55 -9.27 36.13
CA ASP A 163 -49.59 -8.52 36.84
C ASP A 163 -50.99 -8.80 36.28
N ILE A 164 -51.92 -8.83 37.20
CA ILE A 164 -53.10 -9.66 37.22
C ILE A 164 -54.18 -9.01 36.36
N GLY A 165 -54.17 -9.29 35.06
CA GLY A 165 -55.31 -9.06 34.17
C GLY A 165 -55.63 -7.60 33.87
N PHE A 166 -55.96 -7.33 32.61
CA PHE A 166 -56.65 -6.13 32.12
C PHE A 166 -55.83 -4.89 31.72
N PHE A 167 -54.50 -4.86 31.89
CA PHE A 167 -53.64 -3.80 31.33
C PHE A 167 -52.61 -4.41 30.36
N GLY A 168 -52.52 -3.86 29.14
CA GLY A 168 -51.54 -4.29 28.13
C GLY A 168 -50.11 -4.06 28.61
N GLY A 169 -49.21 -5.03 28.37
CA GLY A 169 -47.81 -4.94 28.79
C GLY A 169 -47.10 -3.72 28.22
N GLU A 170 -46.22 -3.11 29.02
CA GLU A 170 -45.42 -1.96 28.59
C GLU A 170 -44.37 -2.39 27.54
N THR A 171 -44.21 -1.61 26.48
CA THR A 171 -43.16 -1.83 25.48
C THR A 171 -41.85 -1.25 26.00
N ARG A 172 -40.86 -2.11 26.25
CA ARG A 172 -39.49 -1.70 26.56
C ARG A 172 -38.79 -1.34 25.25
N ILE A 173 -38.43 -0.07 25.10
CA ILE A 173 -37.69 0.43 23.93
C ILE A 173 -36.22 0.62 24.35
N GLU A 174 -35.32 -0.07 23.67
CA GLU A 174 -33.89 0.01 23.88
C GLU A 174 -33.20 0.56 22.62
N GLU A 175 -32.44 1.62 22.76
CA GLU A 175 -31.62 2.20 21.70
C GLU A 175 -30.16 1.90 22.00
N PHE A 176 -29.41 1.38 21.03
CA PHE A 176 -28.00 1.06 21.20
C PHE A 176 -27.13 1.61 20.07
N GLY A 177 -25.93 2.03 20.44
CA GLY A 177 -24.88 2.50 19.55
C GLY A 177 -23.56 1.84 19.91
N ASP A 178 -22.85 1.31 18.93
CA ASP A 178 -21.60 0.59 19.12
C ASP A 178 -20.57 1.09 18.11
N PHE A 179 -19.57 1.80 18.63
CA PHE A 179 -18.45 2.32 17.87
C PHE A 179 -17.16 1.62 18.28
N ARG A 180 -16.44 1.07 17.31
CA ARG A 180 -15.14 0.44 17.50
C ARG A 180 -14.14 1.03 16.52
N ALA A 181 -13.04 1.55 17.02
CA ALA A 181 -11.88 1.92 16.23
C ALA A 181 -10.67 1.12 16.70
N ALA A 182 -9.88 0.60 15.77
CA ALA A 182 -8.66 -0.13 16.06
C ALA A 182 -7.55 0.32 15.12
N LEU A 183 -6.39 0.63 15.66
CA LEU A 183 -5.15 0.80 14.91
C LEU A 183 -4.22 -0.35 15.27
N GLN A 184 -3.77 -1.11 14.28
CA GLN A 184 -2.90 -2.27 14.45
C GLN A 184 -1.64 -2.11 13.60
N LYS A 185 -0.48 -2.43 14.16
CA LYS A 185 0.79 -2.50 13.42
C LYS A 185 1.53 -3.79 13.74
N GLN A 186 1.97 -4.51 12.70
CA GLN A 186 2.89 -5.62 12.83
C GLN A 186 4.33 -5.10 12.72
N PHE A 187 5.19 -5.47 13.66
CA PHE A 187 6.62 -5.11 13.63
C PHE A 187 7.41 -6.19 12.89
N ALA A 188 8.51 -5.79 12.25
CA ALA A 188 9.46 -6.70 11.62
C ALA A 188 10.05 -7.74 12.60
N SER A 189 10.14 -7.38 13.89
CA SER A 189 10.56 -8.27 14.98
C SER A 189 9.52 -9.35 15.35
N GLY A 190 8.39 -9.42 14.64
CA GLY A 190 7.31 -10.39 14.89
C GLY A 190 6.28 -9.96 15.94
N GLY A 191 6.50 -8.86 16.66
CA GLY A 191 5.55 -8.31 17.62
C GLY A 191 4.39 -7.57 16.95
N GLN A 192 3.26 -7.45 17.64
CA GLN A 192 2.10 -6.67 17.18
C GLN A 192 1.72 -5.61 18.23
N LEU A 193 1.53 -4.36 17.79
CA LEU A 193 0.92 -3.31 18.60
C LEU A 193 -0.52 -3.08 18.12
N ARG A 194 -1.47 -3.02 19.07
CA ARG A 194 -2.86 -2.68 18.77
C ARG A 194 -3.39 -1.67 19.76
N LEU A 195 -3.86 -0.53 19.26
CA LEU A 195 -4.61 0.48 20.00
C LEU A 195 -6.08 0.33 19.63
N THR A 196 -6.96 0.24 20.62
CA THR A 196 -8.40 0.05 20.40
C THR A 196 -9.19 1.07 21.22
N HIS A 197 -10.18 1.68 20.58
CA HIS A 197 -11.14 2.60 21.19
C HIS A 197 -12.56 2.08 20.96
N ASN A 198 -13.25 1.79 22.06
CA ASN A 198 -14.57 1.16 22.04
C ASN A 198 -15.52 2.10 22.76
N TRP A 199 -16.63 2.45 22.13
CA TRP A 199 -17.71 3.19 22.76
C TRP A 199 -19.02 2.42 22.57
N PHE A 200 -19.66 2.11 23.69
CA PHE A 200 -20.98 1.48 23.71
C PHE A 200 -21.96 2.43 24.39
N TYR A 201 -23.06 2.69 23.70
CA TYR A 201 -24.21 3.43 24.20
C TYR A 201 -25.39 2.48 24.26
N SER A 202 -26.09 2.48 25.39
CA SER A 202 -27.42 1.88 25.53
C SER A 202 -28.28 2.86 26.31
N GLY A 203 -29.45 3.17 25.75
CA GLY A 203 -30.47 4.02 26.35
C GLY A 203 -31.78 3.26 26.45
N LEU A 204 -32.45 3.37 27.59
CA LEU A 204 -33.80 2.86 27.81
C LEU A 204 -34.77 4.03 27.79
N ASN A 205 -35.83 3.89 27.01
CA ASN A 205 -37.00 4.78 27.01
C ASN A 205 -38.23 4.01 27.49
#